data_AF-A0A1C9CCQ7-F1
#
_entry.id   AF-A0A1C9CCQ7-F1
#
_cell.length_a   1.000
_cell.length_b   1.000
_cell.length_c   1.000
_cell.angle_alpha   90.00
_cell.angle_beta   90.00
_cell.angle_gamma   90.00
#
_symmetry.space_group_name_H-M   'P 1'
#
loop_
_entity.id
_entity.type
_entity.pdbx_description
1 polymer ?
#
loop_
_entity_poly.entity_id
_entity_poly.type
_entity_poly.pdbx_seq_one_letter_code
_entity_poly.pdbx_strand_id
1 'polypeptide(L)' 'METATILSIFISSLLLGITAYSIYTAFGPTAKDLRDPFEEHEGAARYSYQEKLQHCLI' A
#
# COMPACT_ATOMS: atom_id res chain seq x y z
N MET A 1 8.84 -38.39 -14.11
CA MET A 1 8.97 -36.92 -14.16
C MET A 1 10.45 -36.61 -14.20
N GLU A 2 10.89 -35.85 -15.19
CA GLU A 2 12.30 -35.48 -15.32
C GLU A 2 12.70 -34.47 -14.24
N THR A 3 13.92 -34.53 -13.74
CA THR A 3 14.39 -33.66 -12.64
C THR A 3 14.25 -32.18 -12.98
N ALA A 4 14.49 -31.81 -14.24
CA ALA A 4 14.31 -30.46 -14.75
C ALA A 4 12.85 -29.98 -14.63
N THR A 5 11.87 -30.85 -14.88
CA THR A 5 10.45 -30.52 -14.74
C THR A 5 10.07 -30.29 -13.28
N ILE A 6 10.59 -31.10 -12.36
CA ILE A 6 10.34 -30.96 -10.92
C ILE A 6 10.92 -29.63 -10.41
N LEU A 7 12.16 -29.31 -10.79
CA LEU A 7 12.79 -28.04 -10.43
C LEU A 7 12.06 -26.83 -11.01
N SER A 8 11.63 -26.92 -12.27
CA SER A 8 10.87 -25.83 -12.91
C SER A 8 9.56 -25.57 -12.16
N ILE A 9 8.78 -26.60 -11.85
CA ILE A 9 7.52 -26.46 -11.11
C ILE A 9 7.78 -25.88 -9.70
N PHE A 10 8.82 -26.35 -9.02
CA PHE A 10 9.19 -25.86 -7.71
C PHE A 10 9.50 -24.36 -7.74
N ILE A 11 10.37 -23.92 -8.66
CA ILE A 11 10.76 -22.51 -8.80
C ILE A 11 9.54 -21.67 -9.19
N SER A 12 8.71 -22.12 -10.12
CA SER A 12 7.48 -21.43 -10.49
C SER A 12 6.51 -21.28 -9.32
N SER A 13 6.34 -22.34 -8.51
CA SER A 13 5.48 -22.30 -7.32
C SER A 13 6.02 -21.34 -6.25
N LEU A 14 7.34 -21.31 -6.06
CA LEU A 14 8.01 -20.40 -5.14
C LEU A 14 7.82 -18.95 -5.59
N LEU A 15 8.01 -18.69 -6.90
CA LEU A 15 7.81 -17.38 -7.50
C LEU A 15 6.38 -16.89 -7.28
N LEU A 16 5.39 -17.71 -7.61
CA LEU A 16 3.97 -17.38 -7.40
C LEU A 16 3.65 -17.15 -5.93
N GLY A 17 4.21 -17.96 -5.03
CA GLY A 17 4.03 -17.80 -3.58
C GLY A 17 4.58 -16.48 -3.07
N ILE A 18 5.80 -16.11 -3.47
CA ILE A 18 6.41 -14.83 -3.10
C ILE A 18 5.62 -13.67 -3.70
N THR A 19 5.22 -13.75 -4.97
CA THR A 19 4.41 -12.70 -5.61
C THR A 19 3.08 -12.50 -4.91
N ALA A 20 2.35 -13.58 -4.62
CA ALA A 20 1.08 -13.50 -3.91
C ALA A 20 1.25 -12.94 -2.49
N TYR A 21 2.30 -13.37 -1.78
CA TYR A 21 2.62 -12.85 -0.45
C TYR A 21 2.92 -11.35 -0.49
N SER A 22 3.73 -10.88 -1.44
CA SER A 22 4.03 -9.46 -1.61
C SER A 22 2.79 -8.62 -1.93
N ILE A 23 1.87 -9.13 -2.75
CA ILE A 23 0.59 -8.44 -3.00
C ILE A 23 -0.24 -8.36 -1.72
N TYR A 24 -0.32 -9.46 -0.97
CA TYR A 24 -1.06 -9.51 0.29
C TYR A 24 -0.47 -8.56 1.34
N THR A 25 0.85 -8.46 1.46
CA THR A 25 1.47 -7.54 2.42
C THR A 25 1.37 -6.09 1.98
N ALA A 26 1.49 -5.79 0.68
CA ALA A 26 1.44 -4.44 0.15
C ALA A 26 0.04 -3.82 0.11
N PHE A 27 -1.00 -4.64 -0.13
CA PHE A 27 -2.38 -4.16 -0.31
C PHE A 27 -3.40 -4.79 0.64
N GLY A 28 -2.99 -5.75 1.47
CA GLY A 28 -3.88 -6.43 2.41
C GLY A 28 -4.14 -5.63 3.69
N PRO A 29 -4.72 -6.28 4.71
CA PRO A 29 -5.07 -5.62 5.97
C PRO A 29 -3.89 -4.92 6.64
N THR A 30 -2.69 -5.50 6.54
CA THR A 30 -1.44 -4.95 7.09
C THR A 30 -1.04 -3.60 6.49
N ALA A 31 -1.46 -3.31 5.24
CA ALA A 31 -1.15 -2.03 4.59
C ALA A 31 -1.91 -0.85 5.22
N LYS A 32 -3.00 -1.12 5.96
CA LYS A 32 -3.81 -0.07 6.61
C LYS A 32 -3.11 0.58 7.80
N ASP A 33 -2.15 -0.11 8.40
CA ASP A 33 -1.32 0.45 9.47
C ASP A 33 -0.18 1.32 8.91
N LEU A 34 -0.01 1.36 7.58
CA LEU A 34 1.00 2.19 6.93
C LEU A 34 0.48 3.64 6.83
N ARG A 35 0.90 4.47 7.78
CA ARG A 35 0.55 5.89 7.83
C ARG A 35 1.02 6.60 6.56
N ASP A 36 0.10 7.29 5.89
CA ASP A 36 0.40 8.08 4.70
C ASP A 36 1.29 9.27 5.08
N PRO A 37 2.52 9.39 4.52
CA PRO A 37 3.43 10.49 4.82
C PRO A 37 2.93 11.85 4.29
N PHE A 38 1.88 11.90 3.47
CA PHE A 38 1.35 13.12 2.88
C PHE A 38 0.07 13.64 3.55
N GLU A 39 -0.58 12.86 4.42
CA GLU A 39 -1.79 13.28 5.15
C GLU A 39 -1.58 14.55 5.99
N GLU A 40 -0.37 14.72 6.55
CA GLU A 40 -0.02 15.91 7.35
C GLU A 40 -0.02 17.21 6.51
N HIS A 41 0.29 17.11 5.21
CA HIS A 41 0.30 18.25 4.29
C HIS A 41 -1.11 18.65 3.82
N GLU A 42 -2.00 17.67 3.61
CA GLU A 42 -3.41 17.95 3.30
C GLU A 42 -4.17 18.51 4.51
N GLY A 43 -3.87 18.03 5.71
CA GLY A 43 -4.41 18.54 6.97
C GLY A 43 -4.07 20.02 7.17
N ALA A 44 -2.78 20.38 7.07
CA ALA A 44 -2.32 21.77 7.21
C ALA A 44 -2.99 22.72 6.18
N ALA A 45 -3.12 22.28 4.92
CA ALA A 45 -3.81 23.06 3.89
C ALA A 45 -5.32 23.19 4.15
N ARG A 46 -5.99 22.13 4.63
CA ARG A 46 -7.40 22.18 5.05
C ARG A 46 -7.65 23.11 6.22
N TYR A 47 -6.80 23.10 7.24
CA TYR A 47 -6.94 24.00 8.39
C TYR A 47 -6.83 25.46 7.96
N SER A 48 -5.84 25.77 7.10
CA SER A 48 -5.70 27.11 6.52
C SER A 48 -6.90 27.53 5.65
N TYR A 49 -7.52 26.60 4.93
CA TYR A 49 -8.72 26.87 4.14
C TYR A 49 -9.96 27.07 5.02
N GLN A 50 -10.11 26.29 6.09
CA GLN A 50 -11.18 26.44 7.09
C GLN A 50 -11.07 27.77 7.84
N GLU A 51 -9.86 28.16 8.24
CA GLU A 51 -9.62 29.45 8.88
C GLU A 51 -9.93 30.62 7.94
N LYS A 52 -9.53 30.52 6.66
CA LYS A 52 -9.90 31.50 5.64
C LYS A 52 -11.41 31.57 5.37
N LEU A 53 -12.11 30.43 5.36
CA LEU A 53 -13.56 30.39 5.21
C LEU A 53 -14.27 31.05 6.41
N GLN A 54 -13.78 30.83 7.63
CA GLN A 54 -14.35 31.45 8.83
C GLN A 54 -14.17 32.97 8.84
N HIS A 55 -13.07 33.47 8.28
CA HIS A 55 -12.87 34.91 8.06
C HIS A 55 -13.73 35.52 6.94
N CYS A 56 -14.24 34.71 6.02
CA CYS A 56 -15.08 35.17 4.91
C CYS A 56 -16.59 35.10 5.24
N LEU A 57 -16.96 34.38 6.31
CA LEU A 57 -18.34 34.18 6.76
C LEU A 57 -18.79 35.18 7.86
N ILE A 58 -17.94 36.16 8.20
CA ILE A 58 -18.21 37.29 9.11
C ILE A 58 -18.19 38.57 8.28
#